data_AF-A0A8T4MWS9-F1
#
_entry.id   AF-A0A8T4MWS9-F1
#
_cell.length_a   1.000
_cell.length_b   1.000
_cell.length_c   1.000
_cell.angle_alpha   90.00
_cell.angle_beta   90.00
_cell.angle_gamma   90.00
#
_symmetry.space_group_name_H-M   'P 1'
#
loop_
_entity.id
_entity.type
_entity.pdbx_description
1 polymer ?
#
loop_
_entity_poly.entity_id
_entity_poly.type
_entity_poly.pdbx_seq_one_letter_code
_entity_poly.pdbx_strand_id
1 'polypeptide(L)'
;MSTKLITISVFVALALLLGIVLFMDSSNTRLGEATGLVVSVESFPSYLEAHPVMKLLPKSASVEVIIGKNNYEISNGGVKLVSKLSDKKDVSISLPEGYITRIGELGLCSAIKEANKNGELNVETHSSKLNLVLKYRKLFKYRDCLGE
;
A
#
# COMPACT_ATOMS: atom_id res chain seq x y z
N MET A 1 -31.80 -4.40 -42.29
CA MET A 1 -31.16 -4.78 -41.01
C MET A 1 -32.07 -4.28 -39.89
N SER A 2 -32.68 -5.21 -39.15
CA SER A 2 -33.87 -4.92 -38.33
C SER A 2 -33.50 -4.08 -37.10
N THR A 3 -34.19 -2.97 -36.87
CA THR A 3 -34.01 -2.05 -35.71
C THR A 3 -34.06 -2.75 -34.35
N LYS A 4 -34.65 -3.96 -34.29
CA LYS A 4 -34.66 -4.84 -33.11
C LYS A 4 -33.29 -5.45 -32.77
N LEU A 5 -32.42 -5.69 -33.75
CA LEU A 5 -31.08 -6.24 -33.53
C LEU A 5 -30.12 -5.20 -32.95
N ILE A 6 -30.29 -3.94 -33.34
CA ILE A 6 -29.45 -2.82 -32.86
C ILE A 6 -29.79 -2.50 -31.40
N THR A 7 -31.07 -2.51 -31.03
CA THR A 7 -31.52 -2.22 -29.65
C THR A 7 -31.04 -3.29 -28.66
N ILE A 8 -31.05 -4.57 -29.05
CA ILE A 8 -30.54 -5.66 -28.20
C ILE A 8 -29.02 -5.52 -27.98
N SER A 9 -28.23 -5.23 -29.03
CA SER A 9 -26.78 -5.13 -28.86
C SER A 9 -26.37 -3.96 -27.95
N VAL A 10 -27.07 -2.83 -28.04
CA VAL A 10 -26.83 -1.67 -27.18
C VAL A 10 -27.13 -1.99 -25.71
N PHE A 11 -28.23 -2.70 -25.44
CA PHE A 11 -28.58 -3.11 -24.08
C PHE A 11 -27.57 -4.09 -23.46
N VAL A 12 -27.08 -5.05 -24.26
CA VAL A 12 -26.07 -6.01 -23.79
C VAL A 12 -24.74 -5.31 -23.50
N ALA A 13 -24.30 -4.39 -24.36
CA ALA A 13 -23.09 -3.62 -24.14
C ALA A 13 -23.18 -2.72 -22.89
N LEU A 14 -24.34 -2.10 -22.67
CA LEU A 14 -24.58 -1.27 -21.48
C LEU A 14 -24.59 -2.10 -20.19
N ALA A 15 -25.19 -3.30 -20.22
CA ALA A 15 -25.20 -4.22 -19.07
C ALA A 15 -23.79 -4.73 -18.72
N LEU A 16 -22.96 -5.00 -19.74
CA LEU A 16 -21.56 -5.39 -19.52
C LEU A 16 -20.74 -4.26 -18.90
N LEU A 17 -20.91 -3.02 -19.38
CA LEU A 17 -20.24 -1.85 -18.81
C LEU A 17 -20.65 -1.61 -17.35
N LEU A 18 -21.95 -1.70 -17.05
CA LEU A 18 -22.46 -1.60 -15.67
C LEU A 18 -21.92 -2.72 -14.78
N GLY A 19 -21.84 -3.95 -15.28
CA GLY A 19 -21.26 -5.07 -14.56
C GLY A 19 -19.78 -4.86 -14.19
N ILE A 20 -18.99 -4.29 -15.11
CA ILE A 20 -17.57 -3.97 -14.84
C ILE A 20 -17.45 -2.87 -13.78
N VAL A 21 -18.26 -1.80 -13.88
CA VAL A 21 -18.24 -0.70 -12.90
C VAL A 21 -18.62 -1.19 -11.50
N LEU A 22 -19.68 -2.00 -11.38
CA LEU A 22 -20.10 -2.58 -10.09
C LEU A 22 -19.08 -3.57 -9.53
N PHE A 23 -18.41 -4.34 -10.39
CA PHE A 23 -17.34 -5.25 -9.97
C PHE A 23 -16.13 -4.50 -9.41
N MET A 24 -15.73 -3.39 -10.03
CA MET A 24 -14.62 -2.56 -9.54
C MET A 24 -14.94 -1.92 -8.18
N ASP A 25 -16.17 -1.47 -7.96
CA ASP A 25 -16.61 -0.85 -6.70
C ASP A 25 -16.68 -1.89 -5.55
N SER A 26 -17.14 -3.11 -5.84
CA SER A 26 -17.20 -4.21 -4.86
C SER A 26 -15.82 -4.67 -4.38
N SER A 27 -14.76 -4.53 -5.19
CA SER A 27 -13.41 -4.90 -4.79
C SER A 27 -12.72 -3.89 -3.85
N ASN A 28 -13.33 -2.73 -3.61
CA ASN A 28 -12.72 -1.62 -2.86
C ASN A 28 -13.21 -1.47 -1.41
N THR A 29 -14.09 -2.35 -0.92
CA THR A 29 -14.64 -2.20 0.43
C THR A 29 -13.92 -3.07 1.46
N ARG A 30 -13.30 -2.36 2.42
CA ARG A 30 -12.82 -2.79 3.76
C ARG A 30 -11.39 -3.32 3.84
N LEU A 31 -10.43 -2.42 3.65
CA LEU A 31 -9.11 -2.53 4.28
C LEU A 31 -9.08 -1.68 5.58
N GLY A 32 -9.92 -2.05 6.52
CA GLY A 32 -9.97 -1.49 7.87
C GLY A 32 -9.89 -2.63 8.87
N GLU A 33 -8.76 -3.32 8.91
CA GLU A 33 -8.54 -4.39 9.87
C GLU A 33 -7.86 -3.77 11.10
N ALA A 34 -8.69 -3.24 12.01
CA ALA A 34 -8.23 -2.95 13.36
C ALA A 34 -7.91 -4.29 14.01
N THR A 35 -6.63 -4.66 14.03
CA THR A 35 -6.20 -6.00 14.49
C THR A 35 -6.27 -6.16 16.01
N GLY A 36 -6.45 -5.06 16.77
CA GLY A 36 -6.34 -5.07 18.22
C GLY A 36 -4.95 -5.47 18.75
N LEU A 37 -3.96 -5.65 17.85
CA LEU A 37 -2.58 -5.90 18.23
C LEU A 37 -1.94 -4.57 18.64
N VAL A 38 -1.33 -4.58 19.83
CA VAL A 38 -0.40 -3.54 20.25
C VAL A 38 0.85 -3.67 19.39
N VAL A 39 1.00 -2.77 18.43
CA VAL A 39 2.22 -2.66 17.61
C VAL A 39 3.19 -1.75 18.36
N SER A 40 4.36 -2.28 18.70
CA SER A 40 5.48 -1.56 19.31
C SER A 40 6.65 -1.49 18.33
N VAL A 41 7.73 -0.82 18.73
CA VAL A 41 8.98 -0.77 17.96
C VAL A 41 9.51 -2.17 17.67
N GLU A 42 9.46 -3.05 18.67
CA GLU A 42 9.98 -4.42 18.60
C GLU A 42 9.07 -5.35 17.81
N SER A 43 7.74 -5.16 17.88
CA SER A 43 6.77 -6.02 17.20
C SER A 43 6.40 -5.55 15.79
N PHE A 44 6.73 -4.30 15.42
CA PHE A 44 6.46 -3.75 14.09
C PHE A 44 7.01 -4.61 12.93
N PRO A 45 8.25 -5.15 12.99
CA PRO A 45 8.74 -6.04 11.94
C PRO A 45 7.82 -7.24 11.70
N SER A 46 7.45 -7.97 12.76
CA SER A 46 6.57 -9.14 12.66
C SER A 46 5.16 -8.78 12.22
N TYR A 47 4.63 -7.64 12.69
CA TYR A 47 3.36 -7.10 12.21
C TYR A 47 3.39 -6.88 10.69
N LEU A 48 4.42 -6.20 10.20
CA LEU A 48 4.54 -5.87 8.79
C LEU A 48 4.76 -7.13 7.94
N GLU A 49 5.61 -8.06 8.38
CA GLU A 49 5.83 -9.37 7.75
C GLU A 49 4.54 -10.19 7.57
N ALA A 50 3.63 -10.15 8.55
CA ALA A 50 2.33 -10.81 8.46
C ALA A 50 1.35 -10.07 7.53
N HIS A 51 1.56 -8.77 7.30
CA HIS A 51 0.64 -7.94 6.54
C HIS A 51 0.60 -8.34 5.04
N PRO A 52 -0.58 -8.36 4.37
CA PRO A 52 -0.70 -8.80 2.98
C PRO A 52 0.14 -8.01 1.96
N VAL A 53 0.60 -6.80 2.32
CA VAL A 53 1.48 -5.98 1.49
C VAL A 53 2.81 -6.67 1.21
N MET A 54 3.35 -7.43 2.17
CA MET A 54 4.65 -8.09 2.04
C MET A 54 4.64 -9.17 0.98
N LYS A 55 3.50 -9.84 0.77
CA LYS A 55 3.32 -10.86 -0.29
C LYS A 55 3.38 -10.28 -1.70
N LEU A 56 3.27 -8.96 -1.84
CA LEU A 56 3.26 -8.26 -3.13
C LEU A 56 4.55 -7.55 -3.43
N LEU A 57 5.43 -7.38 -2.44
CA LEU A 57 6.73 -6.81 -2.66
C LEU A 57 7.54 -7.71 -3.61
N PRO A 58 8.28 -7.12 -4.56
CA PRO A 58 9.24 -7.88 -5.34
C PRO A 58 10.33 -8.43 -4.41
N LYS A 59 10.87 -9.61 -4.72
CA LYS A 59 11.98 -10.20 -3.93
C LYS A 59 13.21 -9.29 -3.86
N SER A 60 13.41 -8.46 -4.88
CA SER A 60 14.48 -7.48 -4.98
C SER A 60 14.13 -6.12 -4.35
N ALA A 61 13.01 -6.00 -3.64
CA ALA A 61 12.65 -4.78 -2.93
C ALA A 61 13.75 -4.39 -1.94
N SER A 62 14.09 -3.11 -1.93
CA SER A 62 14.90 -2.49 -0.89
C SER A 62 14.17 -1.22 -0.48
N VAL A 63 13.40 -1.30 0.61
CA VAL A 63 12.60 -0.18 1.13
C VAL A 63 13.03 0.10 2.55
N GLU A 64 13.17 1.38 2.84
CA GLU A 64 13.47 1.90 4.16
C GLU A 64 12.20 2.52 4.74
N VAL A 65 11.91 2.20 6.00
CA VAL A 65 10.81 2.81 6.76
C VAL A 65 11.40 3.41 8.03
N ILE A 66 11.19 4.71 8.23
CA ILE A 66 11.66 5.47 9.38
C ILE A 66 10.44 5.88 10.19
N ILE A 67 10.39 5.50 11.46
CA ILE A 67 9.32 5.91 12.37
C ILE A 67 9.93 6.53 13.62
N GLY A 68 9.87 7.86 13.69
CA GLY A 68 10.59 8.62 14.72
C GLY A 68 12.09 8.41 14.60
N LYS A 69 12.70 7.76 15.61
CA LYS A 69 14.13 7.44 15.65
C LYS A 69 14.47 6.02 15.19
N ASN A 70 13.45 5.22 14.88
CA ASN A 70 13.61 3.80 14.56
C ASN A 70 13.64 3.60 13.06
N ASN A 71 14.58 2.77 12.62
CA ASN A 71 14.81 2.49 11.22
C ASN A 71 14.51 1.03 10.92
N TYR A 72 13.67 0.79 9.92
CA TYR A 72 13.33 -0.55 9.46
C TYR A 72 13.75 -0.74 8.02
N GLU A 73 14.41 -1.86 7.75
CA GLU A 73 14.78 -2.26 6.40
C GLU A 73 13.87 -3.40 5.95
N ILE A 74 13.25 -3.22 4.79
CA ILE A 74 12.46 -4.23 4.10
C ILE A 74 13.27 -4.73 2.92
N SER A 75 13.76 -5.96 3.04
CA SER A 75 14.56 -6.60 2.00
C SER A 75 14.38 -8.12 2.02
N ASN A 76 14.52 -8.76 0.85
CA ASN A 76 14.42 -10.22 0.70
C ASN A 76 13.14 -10.84 1.31
N GLY A 77 12.04 -10.09 1.35
CA GLY A 77 10.75 -10.53 1.88
C GLY A 77 10.62 -10.50 3.41
N GLY A 78 11.60 -9.96 4.13
CA GLY A 78 11.56 -9.75 5.58
C GLY A 78 11.65 -8.29 5.97
N VAL A 79 11.47 -8.02 7.25
CA VAL A 79 11.56 -6.68 7.86
C VAL A 79 12.49 -6.75 9.06
N LYS A 80 13.43 -5.82 9.18
CA LYS A 80 14.38 -5.78 10.29
C LYS A 80 14.51 -4.38 10.86
N LEU A 81 14.50 -4.27 12.18
CA LEU A 81 14.97 -3.08 12.87
C LEU A 81 16.49 -2.98 12.71
N VAL A 82 16.99 -1.86 12.20
CA VAL A 82 18.41 -1.63 11.92
C VAL A 82 18.90 -0.37 12.63
N SER A 83 20.16 -0.37 13.06
CA SER A 83 20.79 0.80 13.70
C SER A 83 21.38 1.78 12.68
N LYS A 84 21.68 1.31 11.47
CA LYS A 84 22.17 2.11 10.35
C LYS A 84 21.49 1.69 9.07
N LEU A 85 21.21 2.68 8.24
CA LEU A 85 20.52 2.53 6.99
C LEU A 85 21.48 2.09 5.88
N SER A 86 20.99 1.25 4.99
CA SER A 86 21.73 0.87 3.77
C SER A 86 21.80 2.06 2.82
N ASP A 87 22.93 2.22 2.16
CA ASP A 87 23.09 3.27 1.14
C ASP A 87 22.26 2.99 -0.12
N LYS A 88 21.83 1.73 -0.33
CA LYS A 88 21.12 1.29 -1.53
C LYS A 88 19.68 0.88 -1.23
N LYS A 89 18.79 1.88 -1.26
CA LYS A 89 17.33 1.73 -1.18
C LYS A 89 16.68 2.20 -2.48
N ASP A 90 15.51 1.67 -2.79
CA ASP A 90 14.68 2.18 -3.89
C ASP A 90 13.81 3.34 -3.43
N VAL A 91 13.27 3.22 -2.20
CA VAL A 91 12.29 4.11 -1.58
C VAL A 91 12.59 4.23 -0.08
N SER A 92 12.51 5.44 0.45
CA SER A 92 12.50 5.75 1.87
C SER A 92 11.13 6.33 2.25
N ILE A 93 10.51 5.80 3.29
CA ILE A 93 9.24 6.27 3.84
C ILE A 93 9.50 6.73 5.27
N SER A 94 9.08 7.94 5.63
CA SER A 94 9.26 8.48 6.97
C SER A 94 7.94 8.93 7.59
N LEU A 95 7.79 8.63 8.87
CA LEU A 95 6.62 8.93 9.71
C LEU A 95 7.06 9.40 11.10
N PRO A 96 6.25 10.22 11.80
CA PRO A 96 6.47 10.56 13.21
C PRO A 96 6.39 9.33 14.14
N GLU A 97 7.04 9.42 15.31
CA GLU A 97 7.15 8.33 16.29
C GLU A 97 5.79 7.72 16.71
N GLY A 98 4.75 8.56 16.85
CA GLY A 98 3.41 8.12 17.25
C GLY A 98 2.70 7.20 16.25
N TYR A 99 3.18 7.10 15.01
CA TYR A 99 2.52 6.29 13.99
C TYR A 99 2.69 4.78 14.18
N ILE A 100 3.65 4.30 14.98
CA ILE A 100 3.72 2.87 15.35
C ILE A 100 2.46 2.44 16.09
N THR A 101 2.07 3.20 17.11
CA THR A 101 0.84 2.94 17.88
C THR A 101 -0.37 3.10 16.96
N ARG A 102 -0.37 4.15 16.12
CA ARG A 102 -1.48 4.42 15.19
C ARG A 102 -1.70 3.30 14.18
N ILE A 103 -0.62 2.67 13.71
CA ILE A 103 -0.67 1.50 12.82
C ILE A 103 -1.32 0.31 13.55
N GLY A 104 -1.03 0.11 14.84
CA GLY A 104 -1.72 -0.92 15.64
C GLY A 104 -3.21 -0.65 15.82
N GLU A 105 -3.58 0.61 16.08
CA GLU A 105 -4.97 1.03 16.30
C GLU A 105 -5.83 0.98 15.03
N LEU A 106 -5.34 1.56 13.93
CA LEU A 106 -6.12 1.79 12.72
C LEU A 106 -5.81 0.82 11.57
N GLY A 107 -4.70 0.09 11.68
CA GLY A 107 -4.09 -0.65 10.57
C GLY A 107 -3.18 0.23 9.70
N LEU A 108 -2.25 -0.42 9.01
CA LEU A 108 -1.22 0.22 8.18
C LEU A 108 -1.80 1.25 7.19
N CYS A 109 -2.76 0.86 6.35
CA CYS A 109 -3.28 1.73 5.30
C CYS A 109 -3.97 2.99 5.86
N SER A 110 -4.79 2.83 6.90
CA SER A 110 -5.49 3.94 7.54
C SER A 110 -4.52 4.92 8.20
N ALA A 111 -3.50 4.42 8.89
CA ALA A 111 -2.47 5.25 9.49
C ALA A 111 -1.65 6.00 8.42
N ILE A 112 -1.29 5.36 7.31
CA ILE A 112 -0.60 6.03 6.20
C ILE A 112 -1.48 7.11 5.55
N LYS A 113 -2.78 6.84 5.35
CA LYS A 113 -3.74 7.83 4.85
C LYS A 113 -3.82 9.05 5.76
N GLU A 114 -3.88 8.82 7.07
CA GLU A 114 -3.90 9.89 8.08
C GLU A 114 -2.62 10.72 8.03
N ALA A 115 -1.45 10.07 8.02
CA ALA A 115 -0.15 10.74 7.88
C ALA A 115 -0.07 11.59 6.63
N ASN A 116 -0.51 11.05 5.49
CA ASN A 116 -0.50 11.78 4.23
C ASN A 116 -1.43 13.00 4.27
N LYS A 117 -2.65 12.82 4.80
CA LYS A 117 -3.62 13.92 4.94
C LYS A 117 -3.11 15.04 5.85
N ASN A 118 -2.32 14.70 6.87
CA ASN A 118 -1.73 15.65 7.80
C ASN A 118 -0.40 16.25 7.31
N GLY A 119 0.12 15.82 6.16
CA GLY A 119 1.43 16.25 5.65
C GLY A 119 2.62 15.70 6.46
N GLU A 120 2.41 14.60 7.18
CA GLU A 120 3.40 13.97 8.07
C GLU A 120 4.09 12.76 7.42
N LEU A 121 3.57 12.30 6.27
CA LEU A 121 4.18 11.25 5.46
C LEU A 121 5.22 11.87 4.51
N ASN A 122 6.48 11.47 4.63
CA ASN A 122 7.51 11.78 3.63
C ASN A 122 7.87 10.51 2.85
N VAL A 123 7.93 10.62 1.52
CA VAL A 123 8.33 9.52 0.63
C VAL A 123 9.40 10.02 -0.32
N GLU A 124 10.60 9.44 -0.20
CA GLU A 124 11.74 9.75 -1.06
C GLU A 124 12.07 8.57 -1.96
N THR A 125 12.27 8.84 -3.25
CA THR A 125 12.60 7.83 -4.24
C THR A 125 14.05 7.97 -4.70
N HIS A 126 14.83 6.89 -4.60
CA HIS A 126 16.25 6.86 -4.99
C HIS A 126 16.46 6.15 -6.33
N SER A 127 15.41 5.54 -6.87
CA SER A 127 15.35 4.98 -8.22
C SER A 127 14.54 5.85 -9.17
N SER A 128 14.76 5.69 -10.48
CA SER A 128 13.93 6.38 -11.48
C SER A 128 12.46 5.98 -11.36
N LYS A 129 11.55 6.93 -11.60
CA LYS A 129 10.09 6.72 -11.50
C LYS A 129 9.62 5.53 -12.33
N LEU A 130 10.12 5.38 -13.56
CA LEU A 130 9.76 4.27 -14.44
C LEU A 130 10.19 2.92 -13.85
N ASN A 131 11.40 2.84 -13.29
CA ASN A 131 11.88 1.61 -12.65
C ASN A 131 11.02 1.25 -11.43
N LEU A 132 10.65 2.22 -10.61
CA LEU A 132 9.77 2.02 -9.47
C LEU A 132 8.39 1.52 -9.86
N VAL A 133 7.78 2.14 -10.88
CA VAL A 133 6.47 1.72 -11.42
C VAL A 133 6.51 0.27 -11.86
N LEU A 134 7.54 -0.14 -12.61
CA LEU A 134 7.67 -1.51 -13.09
C LEU A 134 7.94 -2.50 -11.95
N LYS A 135 8.85 -2.15 -11.04
CA LYS A 135 9.27 -3.00 -9.91
C LYS A 135 8.14 -3.20 -8.90
N TYR A 136 7.41 -2.14 -8.57
CA TYR A 136 6.38 -2.11 -7.53
C TYR A 136 4.94 -2.13 -8.06
N ARG A 137 4.71 -2.43 -9.34
CA ARG A 137 3.36 -2.45 -9.98
C ARG A 137 2.28 -3.22 -9.20
N LYS A 138 2.65 -4.28 -8.47
CA LYS A 138 1.70 -5.08 -7.67
C LYS A 138 1.16 -4.33 -6.45
N LEU A 139 1.88 -3.30 -5.99
CA LEU A 139 1.46 -2.45 -4.89
C LEU A 139 0.47 -1.37 -5.31
N PHE A 140 0.17 -1.21 -6.61
CA PHE A 140 -0.82 -0.20 -7.05
C PHE A 140 -2.22 -0.42 -6.50
N LYS A 141 -2.55 -1.63 -6.05
CA LYS A 141 -3.79 -1.86 -5.30
C LYS A 141 -3.85 -1.15 -3.95
N TYR A 142 -2.72 -0.65 -3.45
CA TYR A 142 -2.61 0.16 -2.24
C TYR A 142 -2.39 1.64 -2.56
N ARG A 143 -2.56 2.08 -3.81
CA ARG A 143 -2.42 3.50 -4.20
C ARG A 143 -3.34 4.38 -3.36
N ASP A 144 -4.56 3.91 -3.09
CA ASP A 144 -5.52 4.62 -2.24
C ASP A 144 -4.97 4.88 -0.83
N CYS A 145 -4.05 4.05 -0.30
CA CYS A 145 -3.42 4.30 1.01
C CYS A 145 -2.54 5.55 1.02
N LEU A 146 -2.03 5.96 -0.15
CA LEU A 146 -1.21 7.15 -0.33
C LEU A 146 -2.03 8.39 -0.72
N GLY A 147 -3.37 8.31 -0.68
CA GLY A 147 -4.25 9.46 -0.88
C GLY A 147 -4.58 9.82 -2.34
N GLU A 148 -4.31 8.94 -3.30
CA GLU A 148 -4.68 9.10 -4.73
C GLU A 148 -5.56 7.96 -5.28
#